data_AF-A0A512UNN2-F1
#
_entry.id   AF-A0A512UNN2-F1
#
_cell.length_a   1.000
_cell.length_b   1.000
_cell.length_c   1.000
_cell.angle_alpha   90.00
_cell.angle_beta   90.00
_cell.angle_gamma   90.00
#
_symmetry.space_group_name_H-M   'P 1'
#
loop_
_entity.id
_entity.type
_entity.pdbx_description
1 polymer ?
#
loop_
_entity_poly.entity_id
_entity_poly.type
_entity_poly.pdbx_seq_one_letter_code
_entity_poly.pdbx_strand_id
1 'polypeptide(L)'
;MLFVYSTWVPLIVIAVVSLLITKPANKLYVTYLSLLGLVISVFTTSIVTDVLKNSFGRHRPDFLARCMPRADAPKDVLVYAKDVCTTKNLGRLMDGFRTTPSGHSSLSFAGLFFLSLWLAGQLAVTRPQAGALRWAVVFLPTLGAALIALGRTEDYRHHFVDVLVGSCLGIGFALWSYLRLFPSPSERLSYEPKLLQLDDSETEYTSVGEV
;
A
#
# COMPACT_ATOMS: atom_id res chain seq x y z
N MET A 1 -14.94 -1.86 3.14
CA MET A 1 -14.69 -1.30 1.79
C MET A 1 -13.21 -1.16 1.48
N LEU A 2 -12.39 -0.44 2.27
CA LEU A 2 -10.95 -0.25 1.97
C LEU A 2 -10.20 -1.56 1.70
N PHE A 3 -10.27 -2.55 2.61
CA PHE A 3 -9.62 -3.86 2.43
C PHE A 3 -10.05 -4.60 1.16
N VAL A 4 -11.27 -4.37 0.67
CA VAL A 4 -11.74 -4.98 -0.58
C VAL A 4 -10.94 -4.42 -1.75
N TYR A 5 -10.81 -3.09 -1.83
CA TYR A 5 -10.09 -2.43 -2.92
C TYR A 5 -8.57 -2.56 -2.82
N SER A 6 -7.99 -2.45 -1.62
CA SER A 6 -6.53 -2.47 -1.45
C SER A 6 -5.94 -3.88 -1.42
N THR A 7 -6.72 -4.90 -1.10
CA THR A 7 -6.19 -6.25 -0.85
C THR A 7 -6.85 -7.28 -1.75
N TRP A 8 -8.18 -7.39 -1.73
CA TRP A 8 -8.88 -8.40 -2.52
C TRP A 8 -8.79 -8.16 -4.03
N VAL A 9 -8.95 -6.92 -4.48
CA VAL A 9 -8.81 -6.59 -5.91
C VAL A 9 -7.40 -6.91 -6.41
N PRO A 10 -6.31 -6.44 -5.78
CA PRO A 10 -4.95 -6.85 -6.15
C PRO A 10 -4.69 -8.35 -6.08
N LEU A 11 -5.20 -9.06 -5.06
CA LEU A 11 -5.05 -10.52 -4.96
C LEU A 11 -5.66 -11.23 -6.17
N ILE A 12 -6.89 -10.87 -6.54
CA ILE A 12 -7.59 -11.47 -7.67
C ILE A 12 -6.88 -11.13 -8.98
N VAL A 13 -6.50 -9.87 -9.18
CA VAL A 13 -5.79 -9.45 -10.40
C VAL A 13 -4.46 -10.17 -10.54
N ILE A 14 -3.65 -10.23 -9.48
CA ILE A 14 -2.36 -10.94 -9.50
C ILE A 14 -2.58 -12.43 -9.80
N ALA A 15 -3.54 -13.08 -9.12
CA ALA A 15 -3.81 -14.49 -9.35
C ALA A 15 -4.20 -14.76 -10.81
N VAL A 16 -5.16 -14.00 -11.35
CA VAL A 16 -5.64 -14.18 -12.73
C VAL A 16 -4.53 -13.88 -13.74
N VAL A 17 -3.88 -12.73 -13.64
CA VAL A 17 -2.84 -12.30 -14.59
C VAL A 17 -1.64 -13.24 -14.55
N SER A 18 -1.20 -13.66 -13.36
CA SER A 18 -0.08 -14.59 -13.20
C SER A 18 -0.40 -15.96 -13.80
N LEU A 19 -1.62 -16.47 -13.62
CA LEU A 19 -2.04 -17.74 -14.20
C LEU A 19 -2.17 -17.68 -15.74
N LEU A 20 -2.46 -16.51 -16.31
CA LEU A 20 -2.61 -16.32 -17.75
C LEU A 20 -1.28 -16.08 -18.48
N ILE A 21 -0.40 -15.24 -17.93
CA ILE A 21 0.80 -14.74 -18.64
C ILE A 21 2.05 -15.57 -18.34
N THR A 22 2.15 -16.19 -17.16
CA THR A 22 3.38 -16.86 -16.73
C THR A 22 3.60 -18.19 -17.46
N LYS A 23 4.86 -18.49 -17.79
CA LYS A 23 5.29 -19.79 -18.34
C LYS A 23 4.79 -20.96 -17.47
N PRO A 24 4.33 -22.08 -18.07
CA PRO A 24 3.70 -23.17 -17.32
C PRO A 24 4.61 -23.78 -16.24
N ALA A 25 5.91 -23.91 -16.51
CA ALA A 25 6.87 -24.49 -15.56
C ALA A 25 6.93 -23.75 -14.22
N ASN A 26 6.91 -22.41 -14.25
CA ASN A 26 7.11 -21.57 -13.06
C ASN A 26 5.81 -20.91 -12.56
N LYS A 27 4.67 -21.24 -13.18
CA LYS A 27 3.39 -20.55 -12.98
C LYS A 27 2.94 -20.51 -11.52
N LEU A 28 2.97 -21.66 -10.84
CA LEU A 28 2.55 -21.75 -9.44
C LEU A 28 3.49 -20.98 -8.52
N TYR A 29 4.80 -21.12 -8.72
CA TYR A 29 5.81 -20.48 -7.88
C TYR A 29 5.78 -18.95 -8.01
N VAL A 30 5.72 -18.42 -9.23
CA VAL A 30 5.59 -16.97 -9.48
C VAL A 30 4.29 -16.44 -8.89
N THR A 31 3.18 -17.14 -9.07
CA THR A 31 1.89 -16.74 -8.48
C THR A 31 1.97 -16.70 -6.96
N TYR A 32 2.52 -17.73 -6.33
CA TYR A 32 2.72 -17.81 -4.88
C TYR A 32 3.54 -16.63 -4.34
N LEU A 33 4.72 -16.37 -4.92
CA LEU A 33 5.56 -15.25 -4.50
C LEU A 33 4.88 -13.89 -4.71
N SER A 34 4.15 -13.73 -5.81
CA SER A 34 3.43 -12.48 -6.11
C SER A 34 2.35 -12.18 -5.07
N LEU A 35 1.57 -13.21 -4.70
CA LEU A 35 0.54 -13.11 -3.66
C LEU A 35 1.17 -12.90 -2.27
N LEU A 36 2.24 -13.63 -1.96
CA LEU A 36 2.97 -13.48 -0.70
C LEU A 36 3.53 -12.07 -0.54
N GLY A 37 4.13 -11.50 -1.60
CA GLY A 37 4.64 -10.14 -1.59
C GLY A 37 3.55 -9.10 -1.33
N LEU A 38 2.39 -9.25 -1.96
CA LEU A 38 1.25 -8.35 -1.71
C LEU A 38 0.77 -8.44 -0.26
N VAL A 39 0.57 -9.66 0.25
CA VAL A 39 0.09 -9.88 1.63
C VAL A 39 1.06 -9.27 2.64
N ILE A 40 2.37 -9.48 2.46
CA ILE A 40 3.39 -8.90 3.34
C ILE A 40 3.36 -7.38 3.29
N SER A 41 3.33 -6.79 2.09
CA SER A 41 3.29 -5.33 1.93
C SER A 41 2.10 -4.71 2.68
N VAL A 42 0.90 -5.26 2.46
CA VAL A 42 -0.35 -4.78 3.08
C VAL A 42 -0.33 -5.00 4.59
N PHE A 43 0.06 -6.19 5.05
CA PHE A 43 0.02 -6.56 6.46
C PHE A 43 1.03 -5.76 7.30
N THR A 44 2.27 -5.66 6.83
CA THR A 44 3.30 -4.83 7.48
C THR A 44 2.88 -3.37 7.51
N THR A 45 2.34 -2.84 6.40
CA THR A 45 1.81 -1.47 6.38
C THR A 45 0.67 -1.26 7.38
N SER A 46 -0.26 -2.21 7.48
CA SER A 46 -1.39 -2.12 8.41
C SER A 46 -0.91 -2.04 9.86
N ILE A 47 -0.02 -2.95 10.27
CA ILE A 47 0.52 -2.98 11.63
C ILE A 47 1.23 -1.67 11.96
N VAL A 48 2.16 -1.25 11.10
CA VAL A 48 2.96 -0.04 11.36
C VAL A 48 2.07 1.20 11.37
N THR A 49 1.11 1.31 10.46
CA THR A 49 0.13 2.40 10.43
C THR A 49 -0.66 2.48 11.74
N ASP A 50 -1.15 1.36 12.25
CA ASP A 50 -1.99 1.35 13.44
C ASP A 50 -1.19 1.60 14.72
N VAL A 51 0.07 1.14 14.78
CA VAL A 51 1.00 1.54 15.85
C VAL A 51 1.20 3.06 15.83
N LEU A 52 1.59 3.63 14.68
CA LEU A 52 1.86 5.07 14.55
C LEU A 52 0.64 5.94 14.86
N LYS A 53 -0.56 5.51 14.46
CA LYS A 53 -1.81 6.21 14.80
C LYS A 53 -2.03 6.34 16.30
N ASN A 54 -1.76 5.28 17.04
CA ASN A 54 -1.90 5.29 18.50
C ASN A 54 -0.75 6.04 19.17
N SER A 55 0.44 6.08 18.56
CA SER A 55 1.60 6.82 19.08
C SER A 55 1.49 8.33 18.89
N PHE A 56 1.05 8.82 17.73
CA PHE A 56 1.00 10.27 17.46
C PHE A 56 -0.17 10.98 18.16
N GLY A 57 -1.35 10.35 18.21
CA GLY A 57 -2.49 10.92 18.93
C GLY A 57 -3.01 12.26 18.37
N ARG A 58 -2.67 12.64 17.14
CA ARG A 58 -3.06 13.94 16.56
C ARG A 58 -4.56 13.98 16.27
N HIS A 59 -5.18 15.12 16.58
CA HIS A 59 -6.60 15.38 16.36
C HIS A 59 -6.98 15.43 14.88
N ARG A 60 -8.13 14.86 14.53
CA ARG A 60 -8.74 14.97 13.19
C ARG A 60 -9.35 16.36 12.95
N PRO A 61 -9.57 16.77 11.68
CA PRO A 61 -10.28 18.01 11.38
C PRO A 61 -11.71 18.05 11.96
N ASP A 62 -12.38 16.89 12.03
CA ASP A 62 -13.72 16.73 12.61
C ASP A 62 -13.73 16.57 14.15
N PHE A 63 -12.60 16.82 14.85
CA PHE A 63 -12.47 16.54 16.28
C PHE A 63 -13.46 17.32 17.15
N LEU A 64 -13.62 18.63 16.91
CA LEU A 64 -14.54 19.47 17.70
C LEU A 64 -16.00 19.01 17.58
N ALA A 65 -16.41 18.57 16.38
CA ALA A 65 -17.74 18.01 16.15
C ALA A 65 -17.97 16.69 16.90
N ARG A 66 -16.91 15.93 17.19
CA ARG A 66 -16.97 14.72 18.02
C ARG A 66 -16.97 15.04 19.52
N CYS A 67 -16.17 16.03 19.91
CA CYS A 67 -15.98 16.48 21.28
C CYS A 67 -17.24 17.08 21.88
N MET A 68 -17.96 17.91 21.11
CA MET A 68 -19.08 18.74 21.59
C MET A 68 -18.66 19.51 22.85
N PRO A 69 -17.81 20.54 22.71
CA PRO A 69 -17.28 21.27 23.86
C PRO A 69 -18.39 21.94 24.65
N ARG A 70 -18.23 22.02 25.97
CA ARG A 70 -19.13 22.77 26.86
C ARG A 70 -19.19 24.26 26.47
N ALA A 71 -20.33 24.92 26.70
CA ALA A 71 -20.55 26.30 26.28
C ALA A 71 -19.65 27.32 27.01
N ASP A 72 -19.23 26.97 28.22
CA ASP A 72 -18.33 27.72 29.11
C ASP A 72 -16.85 27.35 28.93
N ALA A 73 -16.50 26.62 27.86
CA ALA A 73 -15.12 26.24 27.59
C ALA A 73 -14.24 27.50 27.44
N PRO A 74 -13.09 27.57 28.14
CA PRO A 74 -12.21 28.72 28.04
C PRO A 74 -11.62 28.79 26.63
N LYS A 75 -11.66 30.00 26.05
CA LYS A 75 -11.16 30.28 24.71
C LYS A 75 -9.69 30.69 24.78
N ASP A 76 -8.96 30.45 23.70
CA ASP A 76 -7.55 30.87 23.53
C ASP A 76 -6.56 30.30 24.55
N VAL A 77 -6.94 29.21 25.23
CA VAL A 77 -6.06 28.45 26.14
C VAL A 77 -6.06 26.97 25.78
N LEU A 78 -4.95 26.29 26.10
CA LEU A 78 -4.86 24.85 25.93
C LEU A 78 -5.74 24.15 26.99
N VAL A 79 -6.60 23.25 26.52
CA VAL A 79 -7.49 22.45 27.35
C VAL A 79 -7.35 20.98 27.04
N TYR A 80 -7.48 20.13 28.05
CA TYR A 80 -7.58 18.70 27.80
C TYR A 80 -9.00 18.33 27.38
N ALA A 81 -9.10 17.41 26.41
CA ALA A 81 -10.39 16.93 25.92
C ALA A 81 -11.28 16.34 27.04
N LYS A 82 -10.68 15.69 28.04
CA LYS A 82 -11.40 15.14 29.21
C LYS A 82 -12.13 16.20 30.03
N ASP A 83 -11.66 17.45 30.02
CA ASP A 83 -12.17 18.53 30.86
C ASP A 83 -13.24 19.37 30.14
N VAL A 84 -13.32 19.28 28.81
CA VAL A 84 -14.16 20.16 27.98
C VAL A 84 -15.17 19.41 27.12
N CYS A 85 -14.84 18.20 26.65
CA CYS A 85 -15.74 17.43 25.79
C CYS A 85 -16.90 16.84 26.59
N THR A 86 -18.13 17.03 26.10
CA THR A 86 -19.35 16.56 26.79
C THR A 86 -19.94 15.28 26.18
N THR A 87 -19.37 14.80 25.07
CA THR A 87 -19.85 13.60 24.39
C THR A 87 -19.79 12.35 25.28
N LYS A 88 -20.86 11.54 25.27
CA LYS A 88 -20.91 10.25 25.95
C LYS A 88 -20.24 9.13 25.15
N ASN A 89 -20.05 9.33 23.84
CA ASN A 89 -19.51 8.32 22.94
C ASN A 89 -17.97 8.35 22.93
N LEU A 90 -17.36 7.76 23.97
CA LEU A 90 -15.90 7.77 24.14
C LEU A 90 -15.16 7.12 22.96
N GLY A 91 -15.69 6.06 22.36
CA GLY A 91 -15.08 5.43 21.18
C GLY A 91 -14.99 6.39 19.97
N ARG A 92 -16.03 7.20 19.74
CA ARG A 92 -16.02 8.22 18.67
C ARG A 92 -15.03 9.35 18.98
N LEU A 93 -14.90 9.72 20.25
CA LEU A 93 -13.94 10.72 20.71
C LEU A 93 -12.50 10.23 20.55
N MET A 94 -12.20 9.01 20.99
CA MET A 94 -10.87 8.39 20.87
C MET A 94 -10.43 8.21 19.41
N ASP A 95 -11.35 7.83 18.51
CA ASP A 95 -11.05 7.82 17.07
C ASP A 95 -10.70 9.22 16.52
N GLY A 96 -11.17 10.28 17.17
CA GLY A 96 -10.79 11.66 16.88
C GLY A 96 -9.31 11.98 17.10
N PHE A 97 -8.60 11.20 17.91
CA PHE A 97 -7.14 11.33 18.14
C PHE A 97 -6.29 10.48 17.18
N ARG A 98 -6.92 9.74 16.25
CA ARG A 98 -6.24 8.83 15.34
C ARG A 98 -6.24 9.39 13.91
N THR A 99 -5.60 10.53 13.70
CA THR A 99 -5.50 11.14 12.35
C THR A 99 -4.22 10.74 11.59
N THR A 100 -3.06 10.68 12.24
CA THR A 100 -1.77 10.50 11.55
C THR A 100 -1.17 9.12 11.83
N PRO A 101 -0.70 8.36 10.83
CA PRO A 101 -0.90 8.54 9.39
C PRO A 101 -2.29 8.07 8.92
N SER A 102 -2.71 8.53 7.74
CA SER A 102 -3.97 8.07 7.13
C SER A 102 -3.87 6.60 6.73
N GLY A 103 -4.67 5.75 7.39
CA GLY A 103 -4.68 4.32 7.07
C GLY A 103 -5.31 3.96 5.73
N HIS A 104 -6.21 4.80 5.21
CA HIS A 104 -6.73 4.61 3.86
C HIS A 104 -5.66 4.91 2.83
N SER A 105 -4.87 5.96 3.07
CA SER A 105 -3.74 6.32 2.20
C SER A 105 -2.66 5.23 2.24
N SER A 106 -2.17 4.86 3.43
CA SER A 106 -1.09 3.88 3.53
C SER A 106 -1.46 2.51 2.97
N LEU A 107 -2.66 1.99 3.30
CA LEU A 107 -3.08 0.67 2.84
C LEU A 107 -3.38 0.63 1.34
N SER A 108 -3.99 1.69 0.79
CA SER A 108 -4.28 1.77 -0.65
C SER A 108 -2.99 1.80 -1.48
N PHE A 109 -2.00 2.60 -1.07
CA PHE A 109 -0.69 2.60 -1.71
C PHE A 109 0.04 1.27 -1.50
N ALA A 110 0.04 0.68 -0.29
CA ALA A 110 0.69 -0.62 -0.07
C ALA A 110 0.17 -1.72 -1.01
N GLY A 111 -1.14 -1.78 -1.25
CA GLY A 111 -1.73 -2.80 -2.13
C GLY A 111 -1.70 -2.46 -3.62
N LEU A 112 -2.22 -1.30 -4.01
CA LEU A 112 -2.39 -0.93 -5.41
C LEU A 112 -1.08 -0.43 -6.05
N PHE A 113 -0.21 0.22 -5.29
CA PHE A 113 1.13 0.55 -5.80
C PHE A 113 1.97 -0.72 -5.98
N PHE A 114 1.88 -1.69 -5.05
CA PHE A 114 2.49 -3.00 -5.24
C PHE A 114 1.97 -3.68 -6.51
N LEU A 115 0.65 -3.67 -6.74
CA LEU A 115 0.07 -4.19 -7.97
C LEU A 115 0.62 -3.48 -9.22
N SER A 116 0.79 -2.16 -9.15
CA SER A 116 1.36 -1.36 -10.26
C SER A 116 2.80 -1.76 -10.54
N LEU A 117 3.65 -1.87 -9.52
CA LEU A 117 5.04 -2.34 -9.65
C LEU A 117 5.09 -3.76 -10.22
N TRP A 118 4.24 -4.64 -9.72
CA TRP A 118 4.16 -6.02 -10.17
C TRP A 118 3.74 -6.11 -11.64
N LEU A 119 2.68 -5.39 -12.06
CA LEU A 119 2.27 -5.32 -13.46
C LEU A 119 3.37 -4.73 -14.35
N ALA A 120 4.12 -3.73 -13.85
CA ALA A 120 5.24 -3.15 -14.59
C ALA A 120 6.32 -4.19 -14.90
N GLY A 121 6.66 -5.03 -13.91
CA GLY A 121 7.58 -6.14 -14.06
C GLY A 121 7.06 -7.22 -15.02
N GLN A 122 5.82 -7.67 -14.84
CA GLN A 122 5.21 -8.76 -15.64
C GLN A 122 4.96 -8.37 -17.10
N LEU A 123 4.55 -7.14 -17.37
CA LEU A 123 4.30 -6.64 -18.72
C LEU A 123 5.55 -6.09 -19.40
N ALA A 124 6.69 -6.11 -18.71
CA ALA A 124 7.99 -5.60 -19.16
C ALA A 124 7.87 -4.22 -19.83
N VAL A 125 7.21 -3.28 -19.14
CA VAL A 125 6.79 -1.98 -19.70
C VAL A 125 7.93 -1.03 -20.02
N THR A 126 9.11 -1.29 -19.47
CA THR A 126 10.35 -0.54 -19.68
C THR A 126 11.08 -0.95 -20.96
N ARG A 127 10.64 -2.01 -21.63
CA ARG A 127 11.24 -2.41 -22.92
C ARG A 127 10.92 -1.38 -24.00
N PRO A 128 11.85 -1.10 -24.94
CA PRO A 128 11.62 -0.13 -26.01
C PRO A 128 10.39 -0.42 -26.88
N GLN A 129 9.97 -1.69 -26.94
CA GLN A 129 8.83 -2.15 -27.72
C GLN A 129 7.48 -2.04 -26.97
N ALA A 130 7.48 -1.62 -25.70
CA ALA A 130 6.27 -1.49 -24.91
C ALA A 130 5.50 -0.23 -25.32
N GLY A 131 4.31 -0.42 -25.89
CA GLY A 131 3.42 0.69 -26.24
C GLY A 131 2.81 1.39 -25.01
N ALA A 132 2.31 2.62 -25.20
CA ALA A 132 1.73 3.46 -24.15
C ALA A 132 0.56 2.80 -23.39
N LEU A 133 -0.18 1.87 -24.01
CA LEU A 133 -1.27 1.16 -23.36
C LEU A 133 -0.80 0.34 -22.14
N ARG A 134 0.41 -0.24 -22.18
CA ARG A 134 0.93 -1.00 -21.04
C ARG A 134 1.23 -0.09 -19.85
N TRP A 135 1.76 1.10 -20.12
CA TRP A 135 1.95 2.13 -19.11
C TRP A 135 0.63 2.61 -18.51
N ALA A 136 -0.40 2.80 -19.34
CA ALA A 136 -1.73 3.15 -18.85
C ALA A 136 -2.28 2.08 -17.89
N VAL A 137 -2.21 0.79 -18.26
CA VAL A 137 -2.64 -0.33 -17.41
C VAL A 137 -1.87 -0.38 -16.09
N VAL A 138 -0.56 -0.17 -16.13
CA VAL A 138 0.31 -0.14 -14.93
C VAL A 138 -0.02 1.05 -14.02
N PHE A 139 -0.42 2.19 -14.59
CA PHE A 139 -0.71 3.40 -13.81
C PHE A 139 -2.08 3.37 -13.14
N LEU A 140 -3.07 2.66 -13.72
CA LEU A 140 -4.45 2.61 -13.21
C LEU A 140 -4.57 2.28 -11.72
N PRO A 141 -3.89 1.26 -11.16
CA PRO A 141 -4.03 0.97 -9.74
C PRO A 141 -3.43 2.08 -8.86
N THR A 142 -2.29 2.66 -9.25
CA THR A 142 -1.69 3.79 -8.52
C THR A 142 -2.60 5.02 -8.53
N LEU A 143 -3.25 5.30 -9.67
CA LEU A 143 -4.27 6.35 -9.75
C LEU A 143 -5.45 6.05 -8.82
N GLY A 144 -5.91 4.80 -8.78
CA GLY A 144 -6.95 4.36 -7.84
C GLY A 144 -6.56 4.58 -6.37
N ALA A 145 -5.30 4.32 -6.00
CA ALA A 145 -4.78 4.60 -4.67
C ALA A 145 -4.81 6.10 -4.35
N ALA A 146 -4.38 6.93 -5.29
CA ALA A 146 -4.41 8.39 -5.14
C ALA A 146 -5.83 8.92 -4.94
N LEU A 147 -6.82 8.42 -5.71
CA LEU A 147 -8.22 8.80 -5.55
C LEU A 147 -8.79 8.40 -4.19
N ILE A 148 -8.49 7.18 -3.71
CA ILE A 148 -8.90 6.72 -2.36
C ILE A 148 -8.27 7.61 -1.27
N ALA A 149 -7.00 7.97 -1.44
CA ALA A 149 -6.25 8.80 -0.51
C ALA A 149 -6.80 10.24 -0.45
N LEU A 150 -7.03 10.87 -1.61
CA LEU A 150 -7.57 12.23 -1.72
C LEU A 150 -9.02 12.32 -1.24
N GLY A 151 -9.85 11.29 -1.43
CA GLY A 151 -11.20 11.26 -0.86
C GLY A 151 -11.24 11.37 0.67
N ARG A 152 -10.12 11.17 1.38
CA ARG A 152 -10.04 11.37 2.84
C ARG A 152 -9.93 12.83 3.27
N THR A 153 -9.45 13.71 2.38
CA THR A 153 -9.45 15.16 2.64
C THR A 153 -10.83 15.75 2.39
N GLU A 154 -11.56 15.23 1.40
CA GLU A 154 -12.93 15.65 1.10
C GLU A 154 -13.90 15.35 2.26
N ASP A 155 -13.75 14.18 2.90
CA ASP A 155 -14.56 13.79 4.07
C ASP A 155 -14.12 14.46 5.39
N TYR A 156 -13.16 15.39 5.38
CA TYR A 156 -12.59 16.05 6.56
C TYR A 156 -12.08 15.08 7.65
N ARG A 157 -11.66 13.87 7.26
CA ARG A 157 -11.17 12.84 8.19
C ARG A 157 -9.68 12.96 8.49
N HIS A 158 -8.93 13.54 7.55
CA HIS A 158 -7.47 13.64 7.59
C HIS A 158 -7.02 14.98 7.03
N HIS A 159 -5.93 15.53 7.57
CA HIS A 159 -5.25 16.65 6.93
C HIS A 159 -4.47 16.13 5.73
N PHE A 160 -4.16 17.01 4.77
CA PHE A 160 -3.39 16.65 3.59
C PHE A 160 -2.02 16.02 3.94
N VAL A 161 -1.35 16.53 4.97
CA VAL A 161 -0.07 15.97 5.46
C VAL A 161 -0.23 14.53 5.97
N ASP A 162 -1.33 14.22 6.65
CA ASP A 162 -1.59 12.86 7.16
C ASP A 162 -1.79 11.87 6.01
N VAL A 163 -2.37 12.34 4.91
CA VAL A 163 -2.54 11.58 3.67
C VAL A 163 -1.19 11.36 3.00
N LEU A 164 -0.36 12.40 2.87
CA LEU A 164 0.98 12.30 2.26
C LEU A 164 1.89 11.33 3.03
N VAL A 165 1.99 11.48 4.36
CA VAL A 165 2.79 10.58 5.21
C VAL A 165 2.28 9.14 5.09
N GLY A 166 0.96 8.95 5.06
CA GLY A 166 0.36 7.64 4.79
C GLY A 166 0.79 7.07 3.42
N SER A 167 0.71 7.86 2.35
CA SER A 167 1.09 7.42 1.00
C SER A 167 2.55 7.01 0.93
N CYS A 168 3.46 7.84 1.47
CA CYS A 168 4.89 7.55 1.51
C CYS A 168 5.19 6.24 2.26
N LEU A 169 4.51 6.00 3.38
CA LEU A 169 4.66 4.78 4.17
C LEU A 169 4.21 3.54 3.37
N GLY A 170 3.04 3.62 2.71
CA GLY A 170 2.54 2.54 1.86
C GLY A 170 3.45 2.25 0.65
N ILE A 171 3.92 3.30 -0.03
CA ILE A 171 4.89 3.20 -1.14
C ILE A 171 6.18 2.53 -0.66
N GLY A 172 6.71 2.92 0.49
CA GLY A 172 7.94 2.36 1.06
C GLY A 172 7.85 0.85 1.29
N PHE A 173 6.78 0.37 1.94
CA PHE A 173 6.58 -1.06 2.17
C PHE A 173 6.23 -1.84 0.90
N ALA A 174 5.52 -1.24 -0.05
CA ALA A 174 5.29 -1.84 -1.37
C ALA A 174 6.60 -2.03 -2.14
N LEU A 175 7.45 -1.00 -2.20
CA LEU A 175 8.77 -1.08 -2.84
C LEU A 175 9.65 -2.12 -2.16
N TRP A 176 9.77 -2.06 -0.84
CA TRP A 176 10.56 -3.03 -0.08
C TRP A 176 10.10 -4.46 -0.32
N SER A 177 8.79 -4.72 -0.23
CA SER A 177 8.24 -6.07 -0.42
C SER A 177 8.32 -6.56 -1.87
N TYR A 178 8.24 -5.66 -2.85
CA TYR A 178 8.42 -6.01 -4.26
C TYR A 178 9.89 -6.32 -4.56
N LEU A 179 10.80 -5.40 -4.23
CA LEU A 179 12.23 -5.48 -4.58
C LEU A 179 12.97 -6.61 -3.86
N ARG A 180 12.43 -7.12 -2.74
CA ARG A 180 13.01 -8.32 -2.10
C ARG A 180 12.73 -9.59 -2.90
N LEU A 181 11.65 -9.65 -3.69
CA LEU A 181 11.19 -10.84 -4.41
C LEU A 181 11.49 -10.77 -5.90
N PHE A 182 11.32 -9.60 -6.50
CA PHE A 182 11.45 -9.36 -7.94
C PHE A 182 12.58 -8.35 -8.22
N PRO A 183 13.20 -8.42 -9.40
CA PRO A 183 14.13 -7.39 -9.85
C PRO A 183 13.44 -6.08 -10.14
N SER A 184 14.23 -5.02 -10.34
CA SER A 184 13.69 -3.72 -10.75
C SER A 184 12.87 -3.88 -12.04
N PRO A 185 11.74 -3.16 -12.22
CA PRO A 185 10.97 -3.21 -13.46
C PRO A 185 11.76 -2.77 -14.70
N SER A 186 12.93 -2.15 -14.52
CA SER A 186 13.83 -1.76 -15.62
C SER A 186 14.75 -2.88 -16.09
N GLU A 187 14.86 -3.97 -15.34
CA GLU A 187 15.72 -5.10 -15.69
C GLU A 187 15.06 -6.00 -16.75
N ARG A 188 15.88 -6.66 -17.57
CA ARG A 188 15.41 -7.46 -18.72
C ARG A 188 14.47 -8.61 -18.31
N LEU A 189 14.75 -9.23 -17.16
CA LEU A 189 14.02 -10.36 -16.58
C LEU A 189 13.12 -9.93 -15.40
N SER A 190 12.55 -8.72 -15.46
CA SER A 190 11.68 -8.16 -14.41
C SER A 190 10.45 -8.99 -14.06
N TYR A 191 10.03 -9.91 -14.94
CA TYR A 191 8.86 -10.78 -14.76
C TYR A 191 9.19 -12.06 -13.99
N GLU A 192 10.46 -12.44 -13.87
CA GLU A 192 10.91 -13.63 -13.14
C GLU A 192 11.39 -13.24 -11.73
N PRO A 193 10.99 -13.99 -10.68
CA PRO A 193 11.52 -13.82 -9.33
C PRO A 193 13.04 -14.02 -9.27
N LYS A 194 13.69 -13.31 -8.33
CA LYS A 194 15.14 -13.37 -8.16
C LYS A 194 15.67 -14.78 -7.87
N LEU A 195 14.94 -15.58 -7.08
CA LEU A 195 15.40 -16.92 -6.72
C LEU A 195 15.52 -17.85 -7.94
N LEU A 196 14.56 -17.78 -8.87
CA LEU A 196 14.62 -18.59 -10.10
C LEU A 196 15.83 -18.22 -10.96
N GLN A 197 16.19 -16.94 -11.02
CA GLN A 197 17.35 -16.49 -11.79
C GLN A 197 18.66 -17.00 -11.19
N LEU A 198 18.72 -17.13 -9.86
CA LEU A 198 19.86 -17.71 -9.16
C LEU A 198 19.96 -19.22 -9.45
N ASP A 199 18.85 -19.95 -9.30
CA ASP A 199 18.81 -21.40 -9.56
C ASP A 199 19.20 -21.73 -11.02
N ASP A 200 18.69 -20.96 -11.99
CA ASP A 200 19.03 -21.11 -13.41
C ASP A 200 20.53 -20.85 -13.64
N SER A 201 21.10 -19.83 -12.99
CA SER A 201 22.53 -19.51 -13.11
C SER A 201 23.44 -20.58 -12.51
N GLU A 202 23.09 -21.15 -11.34
CA GLU A 202 23.86 -22.24 -10.72
C GLU A 202 23.83 -23.52 -11.56
N THR A 203 22.69 -23.81 -12.18
CA THR A 203 22.54 -24.94 -13.10
C THR A 203 23.41 -24.77 -14.34
N GLU A 204 23.50 -23.55 -14.88
CA GLU A 204 24.37 -23.26 -16.02
C GLU A 204 25.86 -23.47 -15.67
N TYR A 205 26.32 -22.99 -14.50
CA TYR A 205 27.71 -23.19 -14.05
C TYR A 205 28.08 -24.66 -13.82
N THR A 206 27.20 -25.45 -13.21
CA THR A 206 27.45 -26.88 -12.98
C THR A 206 27.55 -27.66 -14.29
N SER A 207 26.72 -27.33 -15.29
CA SER A 207 26.79 -27.96 -16.61
C SER A 207 28.08 -27.65 -17.39
N VAL A 208 28.71 -26.50 -17.16
CA VAL A 208 29.99 -26.12 -17.79
C VAL A 208 31.19 -26.76 -17.08
N GLY A 209 31.10 -27.03 -15.79
CA GLY A 209 32.18 -27.65 -15.01
C GLY A 209 32.34 -29.17 -15.21
N GLU A 210 31.38 -29.83 -15.85
CA GLU A 210 31.40 -31.27 -16.15
C GLU A 210 31.90 -31.63 -17.56
N VAL A 211 32.35 -30.63 -18.35
CA VAL A 211 32.86 -30.82 -19.73
C VAL A 211 34.38 -30.80 -19.80
#